data_AF-A0A015UTL1-F1
#
_entry.id   AF-A0A015UTL1-F1
#
_cell.length_a   1.000
_cell.length_b   1.000
_cell.length_c   1.000
_cell.angle_alpha   90.00
_cell.angle_beta   90.00
_cell.angle_gamma   90.00
#
_symmetry.space_group_name_H-M   'P 1'
#
loop_
_entity.id
_entity.type
_entity.pdbx_description
1 polymer ?
#
loop_
_entity_poly.entity_id
_entity_poly.type
_entity_poly.pdbx_seq_one_letter_code
_entity_poly.pdbx_strand_id
1 'polypeptide(L)'
;YTTSGINCTWELISNAISILDDVKCDSIIDVYESKDEEDAFLNVEAYKLLEYFWAHEPCYLRYDYDPKSCNGALHPLNHLDVNISLKGSYKLGLKSKLSPSEFENIVNKSTDCYYLLDKLPSHLMNLKAYQKNKRSKRNLKRNKM
;
A
#
# COMPACT_ATOMS: atom_id res chain seq x y z
N TYR A 1 -1.74 5.33 27.50
CA TYR A 1 -2.33 4.03 27.20
C TYR A 1 -2.69 3.97 25.73
N THR A 2 -2.35 2.88 25.03
CA THR A 2 -2.84 2.60 23.66
C THR A 2 -4.34 2.31 23.68
N THR A 3 -5.01 2.24 22.52
CA THR A 3 -6.41 1.79 22.44
C THR A 3 -6.61 0.34 22.90
N SER A 4 -5.52 -0.45 22.95
CA SER A 4 -5.46 -1.79 23.52
C SER A 4 -5.13 -1.83 25.02
N GLY A 5 -5.01 -0.68 25.68
CA GLY A 5 -4.79 -0.60 27.14
C GLY A 5 -3.33 -0.75 27.59
N ILE A 6 -2.35 -0.70 26.70
CA ILE A 6 -0.92 -0.83 27.03
C ILE A 6 -0.39 0.49 27.60
N ASN A 7 0.27 0.45 28.76
CA ASN A 7 0.92 1.62 29.35
C ASN A 7 2.35 1.79 28.84
N CYS A 8 2.66 2.90 28.16
CA CYS A 8 3.99 3.14 27.61
C CYS A 8 4.95 3.64 28.69
N THR A 9 5.59 2.72 29.43
CA THR A 9 6.64 3.04 30.40
C THR A 9 8.02 3.11 29.73
N TRP A 10 9.00 3.72 30.41
CA TRP A 10 10.38 3.78 29.93
C TRP A 10 11.02 2.41 29.75
N GLU A 11 10.71 1.48 30.66
CA GLU A 11 11.14 0.08 30.57
C GLU A 11 10.55 -0.60 29.33
N LEU A 12 9.25 -0.41 29.09
CA LEU A 12 8.57 -0.99 27.94
C LEU A 12 9.14 -0.47 26.61
N ILE A 13 9.42 0.84 26.53
CA ILE A 13 10.06 1.46 25.37
C ILE A 13 11.47 0.89 25.15
N SER A 14 12.26 0.73 26.22
CA SER A 14 13.61 0.19 26.13
C SER A 14 13.61 -1.26 25.63
N ASN A 15 12.66 -2.07 26.11
CA ASN A 15 12.47 -3.43 25.63
C ASN A 15 12.06 -3.46 24.14
N ALA A 16 11.19 -2.55 23.70
CA ALA A 16 10.81 -2.44 22.30
C ALA A 16 12.00 -2.06 21.39
N ILE A 17 12.87 -1.15 21.84
CA ILE A 17 14.10 -0.79 21.12
C ILE A 17 15.05 -2.00 21.04
N SER A 18 15.22 -2.74 22.14
CA SER A 18 16.07 -3.94 22.15
C SER A 18 15.58 -4.99 21.14
N ILE A 19 14.27 -5.18 21.02
CA ILE A 19 13.69 -6.06 19.99
C ILE A 19 13.99 -5.52 18.59
N LEU A 20 13.84 -4.21 18.35
CA LEU A 20 14.11 -3.60 17.04
C LEU A 20 15.57 -3.78 16.60
N ASP A 21 16.52 -3.62 17.52
CA ASP A 21 17.95 -3.76 17.24
C ASP A 21 18.35 -5.20 16.91
N ASP A 22 17.64 -6.18 17.50
CA ASP A 22 17.96 -7.60 17.37
C ASP A 22 17.42 -8.20 16.07
N VAL A 23 16.18 -7.89 15.69
CA VAL A 23 15.54 -8.54 14.54
C VAL A 23 16.08 -8.02 13.19
N LYS A 24 16.77 -6.87 13.16
CA LYS A 24 17.42 -6.30 11.95
C LYS A 24 16.58 -6.41 10.67
N CYS A 25 15.28 -6.12 10.75
CA CYS A 25 14.36 -6.34 9.65
C CYS A 25 13.46 -5.13 9.36
N ASP A 26 13.07 -4.98 8.10
CA ASP A 26 12.26 -3.85 7.62
C ASP A 26 10.75 -4.07 7.80
N SER A 27 10.32 -5.23 8.33
CA SER A 27 8.91 -5.61 8.46
C SER A 27 8.63 -6.49 9.68
N ILE A 28 7.44 -6.35 10.28
CA ILE A 28 6.96 -7.18 11.40
C ILE A 28 6.78 -8.66 11.01
N ILE A 29 6.55 -8.96 9.74
CA ILE A 29 6.42 -10.34 9.24
C ILE A 29 7.76 -11.05 9.36
N ASP A 30 8.86 -10.36 9.01
CA ASP A 30 10.22 -10.87 9.16
C ASP A 30 10.53 -11.15 10.64
N VAL A 31 9.98 -10.35 11.57
CA VAL A 31 10.09 -10.58 13.02
C VAL A 31 9.35 -11.84 13.48
N TYR A 32 8.15 -12.09 12.97
CA TYR A 32 7.37 -13.27 13.38
C TYR A 32 7.96 -14.56 12.82
N GLU A 33 8.51 -14.55 11.61
CA GLU A 33 9.10 -15.73 10.96
C GLU A 33 10.50 -16.08 11.48
N SER A 34 11.22 -15.13 12.07
CA SER A 34 12.56 -15.34 12.64
C SER A 34 12.56 -15.82 14.09
N LYS A 35 11.38 -16.00 14.71
CA LYS A 35 11.28 -16.48 16.09
C LYS A 35 11.54 -17.98 16.16
N ASP A 36 12.62 -18.35 16.84
CA ASP A 36 12.77 -19.68 17.43
C ASP A 36 11.92 -19.77 18.71
N GLU A 37 11.26 -20.91 18.93
CA GLU A 37 10.31 -21.13 20.04
C GLU A 37 10.93 -20.98 21.45
N GLU A 38 12.26 -20.89 21.56
CA GLU A 38 13.01 -20.93 22.83
C GLU A 38 13.30 -19.56 23.48
N ASP A 39 13.02 -18.43 22.81
CA ASP A 39 13.29 -17.10 23.36
C ASP A 39 12.23 -16.64 24.39
N ALA A 40 12.27 -17.25 25.56
CA ALA A 40 11.39 -17.00 26.70
C ALA A 40 11.60 -15.63 27.39
N PHE A 41 12.59 -14.84 26.98
CA PHE A 41 12.92 -13.53 27.59
C PHE A 41 12.27 -12.33 26.91
N LEU A 42 11.49 -12.55 25.85
CA LEU A 42 10.92 -11.47 25.07
C LEU A 42 9.66 -10.88 25.74
N ASN A 43 9.73 -9.60 26.10
CA ASN A 43 8.62 -8.87 26.72
C ASN A 43 7.41 -8.81 25.75
N VAL A 44 6.39 -9.61 26.04
CA VAL A 44 5.17 -9.74 25.22
C VAL A 44 4.45 -8.41 25.04
N GLU A 45 4.46 -7.52 26.03
CA GLU A 45 3.85 -6.20 25.91
C GLU A 45 4.65 -5.27 24.99
N ALA A 46 5.98 -5.38 24.97
CA ALA A 46 6.83 -4.64 24.04
C ALA A 46 6.58 -5.11 22.61
N TYR A 47 6.40 -6.42 22.40
CA TYR A 47 5.96 -6.96 21.11
C TYR A 47 4.58 -6.45 20.70
N LYS A 48 3.60 -6.46 21.61
CA LYS A 48 2.26 -5.92 21.32
C LYS A 48 2.29 -4.41 21.06
N LEU A 49 3.21 -3.68 21.67
CA LEU A 49 3.44 -2.26 21.41
C LEU A 49 4.04 -2.06 20.01
N LEU A 50 5.03 -2.87 19.63
CA LEU A 50 5.62 -2.85 18.29
C LEU A 50 4.60 -3.29 17.23
N GLU A 51 3.84 -4.35 17.48
CA GLU A 51 2.71 -4.78 16.66
C GLU A 51 1.65 -3.68 16.59
N TYR A 52 1.36 -2.94 17.66
CA TYR A 52 0.46 -1.80 17.59
C TYR A 52 0.97 -0.73 16.63
N PHE A 53 2.26 -0.38 16.68
CA PHE A 53 2.85 0.58 15.74
C PHE A 53 2.91 0.05 14.31
N TRP A 54 3.28 -1.21 14.11
CA TRP A 54 3.43 -1.84 12.80
C TRP A 54 2.12 -2.34 12.19
N ALA A 55 1.11 -2.69 12.98
CA ALA A 55 -0.23 -3.01 12.49
C ALA A 55 -1.02 -1.75 12.12
N HIS A 56 -0.51 -0.56 12.43
CA HIS A 56 -0.97 0.70 11.86
C HIS A 56 -0.24 1.09 10.55
N GLU A 57 0.84 0.40 10.14
CA GLU A 57 1.40 0.49 8.78
C GLU A 57 0.40 0.14 7.65
N PRO A 58 -0.45 -0.90 7.74
CA PRO A 58 -1.43 -1.23 6.69
C PRO A 58 -2.51 -0.18 6.48
N CYS A 59 -2.48 0.94 7.22
CA CYS A 59 -3.34 2.09 7.03
C CYS A 59 -2.63 3.28 6.37
N TYR A 60 -1.34 3.17 6.03
CA TYR A 60 -0.71 4.21 5.24
C TYR A 60 -1.27 4.21 3.83
N LEU A 61 -1.98 5.28 3.52
CA LEU A 61 -2.51 5.56 2.21
C LEU A 61 -2.09 6.98 1.83
N ARG A 62 -1.36 7.13 0.74
CA ARG A 62 -0.97 8.44 0.21
C ARG A 62 -1.37 8.55 -1.25
N TYR A 63 -2.07 9.61 -1.60
CA TYR A 63 -2.25 10.00 -2.98
C TYR A 63 -1.05 10.80 -3.48
N ASP A 64 -0.53 10.41 -4.66
CA ASP A 64 0.55 11.14 -5.32
C ASP A 64 0.22 11.46 -6.78
N TYR A 65 0.59 12.69 -7.17
CA TYR A 65 0.61 13.17 -8.54
C TYR A 65 2.07 13.43 -8.91
N ASP A 66 2.71 12.45 -9.52
CA ASP A 66 4.16 12.45 -9.75
C ASP A 66 4.49 12.46 -11.25
N PRO A 67 4.50 13.63 -11.91
CA PRO A 67 4.90 13.75 -13.31
C PRO A 67 6.40 13.52 -13.52
N LYS A 68 7.23 13.60 -12.46
CA LYS A 68 8.70 13.51 -12.59
C LYS A 68 9.16 12.06 -12.71
N SER A 69 8.57 11.16 -11.91
CA SER A 69 8.95 9.74 -11.90
C SER A 69 8.00 8.86 -12.73
N CYS A 70 7.00 9.45 -13.39
CA CYS A 70 6.01 8.74 -14.21
C CYS A 70 6.67 7.87 -15.29
N ASN A 71 6.42 6.56 -15.24
CA ASN A 71 6.92 5.59 -16.21
C ASN A 71 5.83 4.57 -16.60
N GLY A 72 4.76 5.09 -17.21
CA GLY A 72 3.70 4.26 -17.79
C GLY A 72 2.91 3.48 -16.75
N ALA A 73 2.86 2.15 -16.89
CA ALA A 73 2.12 1.28 -15.98
C ALA A 73 2.89 0.96 -14.70
N LEU A 74 4.23 1.08 -14.72
CA LEU A 74 5.10 0.80 -13.57
C LEU A 74 4.97 1.88 -12.49
N HIS A 75 4.90 3.15 -12.92
CA HIS A 75 4.65 4.31 -12.05
C HIS A 75 3.63 5.24 -12.72
N PRO A 76 2.33 5.02 -12.51
CA PRO A 76 1.28 5.84 -13.11
C PRO A 76 1.32 7.29 -12.61
N LEU A 77 0.97 8.24 -13.48
CA LEU A 77 0.96 9.67 -13.17
C LEU A 77 0.14 10.02 -11.91
N ASN A 78 -0.99 9.34 -11.71
CA ASN A 78 -1.79 9.44 -10.49
C ASN A 78 -1.81 8.05 -9.87
N HIS A 79 -1.43 7.92 -8.61
CA HIS A 79 -1.45 6.64 -7.91
C HIS A 79 -1.65 6.81 -6.41
N LEU A 80 -2.07 5.72 -5.78
CA LEU A 80 -2.06 5.58 -4.33
C LEU A 80 -0.84 4.75 -3.95
N ASP A 81 0.02 5.28 -3.08
CA ASP A 81 0.99 4.49 -2.35
C ASP A 81 0.32 3.88 -1.12
N VAL A 82 0.48 2.58 -0.95
CA VAL A 82 -0.08 1.83 0.17
C VAL A 82 1.03 1.15 0.93
N ASN A 83 0.97 1.24 2.27
CA ASN A 83 1.98 0.83 3.24
C ASN A 83 3.28 1.69 3.15
N ILE A 84 3.96 1.90 4.28
CA ILE A 84 5.22 2.67 4.32
C ILE A 84 6.42 1.75 4.07
N SER A 85 6.39 0.53 4.60
CA SER A 85 7.48 -0.43 4.51
C SER A 85 7.89 -0.73 3.06
N LEU A 86 9.20 -0.64 2.77
CA LEU A 86 9.76 -0.86 1.44
C LEU A 86 9.49 -2.26 0.88
N LYS A 87 9.48 -3.29 1.73
CA LYS A 87 9.24 -4.69 1.33
C LYS A 87 7.76 -5.02 1.12
N GLY A 88 6.86 -4.29 1.79
CA GLY A 88 5.40 -4.50 1.75
C GLY A 88 4.62 -3.41 1.02
N SER A 89 5.30 -2.37 0.50
CA SER A 89 4.67 -1.27 -0.21
C SER A 89 4.18 -1.70 -1.59
N TYR A 90 3.05 -1.17 -2.00
CA TYR A 90 2.53 -1.34 -3.34
C TYR A 90 1.79 -0.10 -3.81
N LYS A 91 1.52 -0.05 -5.11
CA LYS A 91 0.88 1.08 -5.77
C LYS A 91 -0.41 0.67 -6.45
N LEU A 92 -1.43 1.51 -6.31
CA LEU A 92 -2.67 1.41 -7.09
C LEU A 92 -2.73 2.56 -8.08
N GLY A 93 -2.62 2.24 -9.37
CA GLY A 93 -2.70 3.22 -10.45
C GLY A 93 -4.11 3.78 -10.62
N LEU A 94 -4.23 5.11 -10.69
CA LEU A 94 -5.50 5.80 -10.89
C LEU A 94 -5.61 6.34 -12.32
N LYS A 95 -6.82 6.25 -12.89
CA LYS A 95 -7.08 6.74 -14.27
C LYS A 95 -7.18 8.26 -14.35
N SER A 96 -7.53 8.90 -13.24
CA SER A 96 -7.71 10.34 -13.11
C SER A 96 -7.13 10.83 -11.79
N LYS A 97 -6.94 12.14 -11.71
CA LYS A 97 -6.55 12.84 -10.48
C LYS A 97 -7.68 12.78 -9.46
N LEU A 98 -7.34 12.65 -8.19
CA LEU A 98 -8.27 12.85 -7.07
C LEU A 98 -8.19 14.30 -6.57
N SER A 99 -9.35 14.86 -6.24
CA SER A 99 -9.46 16.02 -5.36
C SER A 99 -9.26 15.60 -3.89
N PRO A 100 -8.96 16.55 -2.97
CA PRO A 100 -8.83 16.25 -1.56
C PRO A 100 -10.05 15.53 -0.96
N SER A 101 -11.27 15.99 -1.28
CA SER A 101 -12.50 15.35 -0.78
C SER A 101 -12.71 13.95 -1.34
N GLU A 102 -12.38 13.72 -2.61
CA GLU A 102 -12.44 12.36 -3.19
C GLU A 102 -11.42 11.42 -2.53
N PHE A 103 -10.25 11.91 -2.15
CA PHE A 103 -9.26 11.13 -1.42
C PHE A 103 -9.73 10.79 0.01
N GLU A 104 -10.28 11.77 0.74
CA GLU A 104 -10.84 11.56 2.07
C GLU A 104 -11.98 10.52 2.08
N ASN A 105 -12.82 10.54 1.05
CA ASN A 105 -13.93 9.60 0.91
C ASN A 105 -13.46 8.13 0.78
N ILE A 106 -12.22 7.86 0.34
CA ILE A 106 -11.70 6.49 0.23
C ILE A 106 -11.65 5.79 1.59
N VAL A 107 -11.36 6.53 2.66
CA VAL A 107 -11.23 5.98 4.03
C VAL A 107 -12.45 6.27 4.92
N ASN A 108 -13.43 7.02 4.40
CA ASN A 108 -14.64 7.39 5.14
C ASN A 108 -15.72 6.29 5.02
N LYS A 109 -16.04 5.66 6.16
CA LYS A 109 -17.04 4.57 6.25
C LYS A 109 -18.49 5.03 6.02
N SER A 110 -18.72 6.34 5.97
CA SER A 110 -20.05 6.94 5.75
C SER A 110 -20.27 7.40 4.30
N THR A 111 -19.31 7.16 3.40
CA THR A 111 -19.41 7.50 1.97
C THR A 111 -19.38 6.24 1.11
N ASP A 112 -19.83 6.36 -0.14
CA ASP A 112 -19.79 5.26 -1.10
C ASP A 112 -18.35 4.76 -1.31
N CYS A 113 -18.20 3.45 -1.40
CA CYS A 113 -16.91 2.81 -1.65
C CYS A 113 -16.42 3.07 -3.08
N TYR A 114 -15.12 3.30 -3.22
CA TYR A 114 -14.47 3.37 -4.52
C TYR A 114 -14.16 1.96 -5.03
N TYR A 115 -14.64 1.64 -6.22
CA TYR A 115 -14.32 0.38 -6.87
C TYR A 115 -13.00 0.49 -7.63
N LEU A 116 -12.06 -0.41 -7.32
CA LEU A 116 -10.78 -0.49 -8.04
C LEU A 116 -10.99 -0.76 -9.53
N LEU A 117 -11.99 -1.60 -9.85
CA LEU A 117 -12.39 -1.98 -11.20
C LEU A 117 -13.84 -2.47 -11.21
N ASP A 118 -14.66 -2.02 -12.16
CA ASP A 118 -15.95 -2.69 -12.46
C ASP A 118 -15.77 -3.94 -13.35
N LYS A 119 -14.62 -4.04 -14.05
CA LYS A 119 -14.15 -5.22 -14.81
C LYS A 119 -12.71 -5.00 -15.25
N LEU A 120 -11.93 -6.07 -15.30
CA LEU A 120 -10.52 -6.06 -15.70
C LEU A 120 -10.35 -5.43 -17.10
N PRO A 121 -9.53 -4.38 -17.28
CA PRO A 121 -9.40 -3.74 -18.57
C PRO A 121 -8.57 -4.59 -19.53
N SER A 122 -9.02 -4.70 -20.78
CA SER A 122 -8.40 -5.51 -21.84
C SER A 122 -7.06 -5.00 -22.40
N HIS A 123 -6.28 -4.33 -21.54
CA HIS A 123 -4.85 -4.05 -21.72
C HIS A 123 -3.95 -4.62 -20.59
N LEU A 124 -4.55 -5.00 -19.47
CA LEU A 124 -4.26 -6.25 -18.76
C LEU A 124 -5.02 -7.42 -19.41
N MET A 125 -5.58 -7.15 -20.60
CA MET A 125 -5.57 -8.06 -21.74
C MET A 125 -4.82 -7.48 -22.97
N ASN A 126 -3.71 -6.72 -22.77
CA ASN A 126 -2.72 -6.07 -23.72
C ASN A 126 -2.46 -4.53 -23.64
N LEU A 127 -1.36 -4.10 -23.02
CA LEU A 127 -0.81 -2.75 -22.76
C LEU A 127 -1.07 -1.66 -23.82
N LYS A 128 -1.02 -0.36 -23.47
CA LYS A 128 -1.47 0.83 -24.26
C LYS A 128 -1.07 0.89 -25.76
N ALA A 129 -0.10 0.12 -26.25
CA ALA A 129 0.18 -0.10 -27.69
C ALA A 129 -0.95 -0.84 -28.45
N TYR A 130 -1.65 -1.77 -27.81
CA TYR A 130 -2.60 -2.68 -28.47
C TYR A 130 -3.92 -2.02 -28.89
N GLN A 131 -4.43 -1.10 -28.08
CA GLN A 131 -5.78 -0.56 -28.27
C GLN A 131 -5.83 0.62 -29.27
N LYS A 132 -4.72 1.35 -29.47
CA LYS A 132 -4.67 2.47 -30.43
C LYS A 132 -4.61 1.99 -31.90
N ASN A 133 -3.86 0.92 -32.18
CA ASN A 133 -3.67 0.36 -33.54
C ASN A 133 -4.90 -0.34 -34.14
N LYS A 134 -5.77 -0.93 -33.30
CA LYS A 134 -6.96 -1.67 -33.76
C LYS A 134 -8.09 -0.74 -34.23
N ARG A 135 -8.22 0.44 -33.64
CA ARG A 135 -9.23 1.44 -34.02
C ARG A 135 -8.90 2.14 -35.34
N SER A 136 -7.63 2.47 -35.59
CA SER A 136 -7.21 3.12 -36.86
C SER A 136 -7.45 2.23 -38.10
N LYS A 137 -7.01 0.97 -38.08
CA LYS A 137 -7.16 0.04 -39.22
C LYS A 137 -8.61 -0.28 -39.58
N ARG A 138 -9.53 -0.22 -38.62
CA ARG A 138 -10.97 -0.49 -38.82
C ARG A 138 -11.68 0.66 -39.56
N ASN A 139 -11.24 1.90 -39.33
CA ASN A 139 -11.84 3.09 -39.95
C ASN A 139 -11.37 3.29 -41.40
N LEU A 140 -10.12 2.92 -41.72
CA LEU A 140 -9.65 2.96 -43.11
C LEU A 140 -10.35 1.95 -44.02
N LYS A 141 -10.76 0.78 -43.50
CA LYS A 141 -11.48 -0.24 -44.28
C LYS A 141 -12.95 0.11 -44.53
N ARG A 142 -13.59 0.89 -43.65
CA ARG A 142 -15.00 1.31 -43.81
C ARG A 142 -15.20 2.50 -44.75
N ASN A 143 -14.16 3.28 -45.01
CA ASN A 143 -14.22 4.40 -45.97
C ASN A 143 -13.77 3.99 -47.39
N LYS A 144 -13.60 2.68 -47.63
CA LYS A 144 -13.18 2.12 -48.92
C LYS A 144 -14.12 1.00 -49.43
N MET A 145 -15.27 0.82 -48.78
CA MET A 145 -16.41 0.01 -49.25
C MET A 145 -17.66 0.86 -49.13
#